data_AF-A0A2G4YTA0-F1
#
_entry.id   AF-A0A2G4YTA0-F1
#
_cell.length_a   1.000
_cell.length_b   1.000
_cell.length_c   1.000
_cell.angle_alpha   90.00
_cell.angle_beta   90.00
_cell.angle_gamma   90.00
#
_symmetry.space_group_name_H-M   'P 1'
#
loop_
_entity.id
_entity.type
_entity.pdbx_description
1 polymer ?
#
loop_
_entity_poly.entity_id
_entity_poly.type
_entity_poly.pdbx_seq_one_letter_code
_entity_poly.pdbx_strand_id
1 'polypeptide(L)' 'MGLLGDTGMPVVNLRARAARYFDFHNTENDTLDKINPEIMSFNTGVYAMFFYLGAENNINFRK' A
#
# COMPACT_ATOMS: atom_id res chain seq x y z
N MET A 1 9.49 -1.63 -13.99
CA MET A 1 8.85 -1.36 -12.68
C MET A 1 7.56 -0.62 -13.02
N GLY A 2 6.96 0.19 -12.14
CA GLY A 2 5.95 1.14 -12.60
C GLY A 2 6.60 2.30 -13.35
N LEU A 3 5.83 3.04 -14.17
CA LEU A 3 6.31 4.19 -14.95
C LEU A 3 7.19 5.16 -14.13
N LEU A 4 6.78 5.45 -12.89
CA LEU A 4 7.52 6.34 -12.00
C LEU A 4 8.94 5.82 -11.68
N GLY A 5 9.04 4.53 -11.34
CA GLY A 5 10.33 3.88 -11.08
C GLY A 5 11.23 3.88 -12.31
N ASP A 6 10.65 3.60 -13.49
CA ASP A 6 11.38 3.60 -14.75
C ASP A 6 11.89 5.00 -15.13
N THR A 7 11.23 6.07 -14.66
CA THR A 7 11.69 7.47 -14.79
C THR A 7 12.60 7.94 -13.64
N GLY A 8 13.08 7.04 -12.78
CA GLY A 8 14.05 7.34 -11.72
C GLY A 8 13.45 7.85 -10.40
N MET A 9 12.14 7.70 -10.20
CA MET A 9 11.52 7.96 -8.90
C MET A 9 11.71 6.75 -7.97
N PRO A 10 12.21 6.94 -6.73
CA PRO A 10 12.20 5.88 -5.73
C PRO A 10 10.75 5.45 -5.43
N VAL A 11 10.47 4.16 -5.54
CA VAL A 11 9.12 3.59 -5.36
C VAL A 11 9.17 2.39 -4.42
N VAL A 12 8.14 2.26 -3.59
CA VAL A 12 7.93 1.08 -2.73
C VAL A 12 6.59 0.44 -3.08
N ASN A 13 6.52 -0.88 -3.00
CA ASN A 13 5.27 -1.63 -3.09
C ASN A 13 5.02 -2.33 -1.75
N LEU A 14 4.17 -1.74 -0.92
CA LEU A 14 3.71 -2.38 0.32
C LEU A 14 2.69 -3.47 -0.02
N ARG A 15 3.07 -4.73 0.16
CA ARG A 15 2.23 -5.87 -0.19
C ARG A 15 1.40 -6.32 1.01
N ALA A 16 0.11 -6.00 0.99
CA ALA A 16 -0.86 -6.58 1.91
C ALA A 16 -1.18 -8.04 1.51
N ARG A 17 -1.58 -8.86 2.49
CA ARG A 17 -2.14 -10.18 2.20
C ARG A 17 -3.52 -10.03 1.59
N ALA A 18 -3.65 -10.36 0.31
CA ALA A 18 -4.86 -10.12 -0.50
C ALA A 18 -5.49 -11.42 -1.03
N ALA A 19 -5.46 -12.51 -0.25
CA ALA A 19 -5.84 -13.85 -0.72
C ALA A 19 -7.28 -13.96 -1.25
N ARG A 20 -8.21 -13.14 -0.73
CA ARG A 20 -9.62 -13.10 -1.15
C ARG A 20 -9.96 -11.94 -2.09
N TYR A 21 -8.96 -11.22 -2.59
CA TYR A 21 -9.18 -10.03 -3.40
C TYR A 21 -10.02 -10.35 -4.65
N PHE A 22 -9.64 -11.41 -5.36
CA PHE A 22 -10.31 -11.82 -6.59
C PHE A 22 -11.64 -12.56 -6.38
N ASP A 23 -12.02 -12.84 -5.13
CA ASP A 23 -13.36 -13.37 -4.82
C ASP A 23 -14.43 -12.28 -5.06
N PHE A 24 -14.06 -11.00 -4.94
CA PHE A 24 -14.98 -9.87 -4.99
C PHE A 24 -14.61 -8.82 -6.07
N HIS A 25 -13.34 -8.71 -6.44
CA HIS A 25 -12.82 -7.71 -7.37
C HIS A 25 -13.59 -7.67 -8.70
N ASN A 26 -14.08 -6.49 -9.08
CA ASN A 26 -14.89 -6.26 -10.29
C ASN A 26 -16.21 -7.06 -10.33
N THR A 27 -16.82 -7.31 -9.17
CA THR A 27 -18.18 -7.86 -9.07
C THR A 27 -19.09 -6.87 -8.37
N GLU A 28 -20.41 -7.07 -8.45
CA GLU A 28 -21.39 -6.29 -7.66
C GLU A 28 -21.22 -6.50 -6.14
N ASN A 29 -20.51 -7.56 -5.73
CA ASN A 29 -20.27 -7.92 -4.34
C ASN A 29 -18.99 -7.28 -3.77
N ASP A 30 -18.33 -6.37 -4.52
CA ASP A 30 -17.23 -5.52 -4.05
C ASP A 30 -17.78 -4.38 -3.15
N THR A 31 -18.19 -4.76 -1.95
CA THR A 31 -18.91 -3.92 -1.00
C THR A 31 -18.17 -3.80 0.32
N LEU A 32 -18.46 -2.75 1.10
CA LEU A 32 -17.75 -2.41 2.33
C LEU A 32 -17.76 -3.54 3.38
N ASP A 33 -18.78 -4.38 3.42
CA ASP A 33 -18.87 -5.49 4.38
C ASP A 33 -17.80 -6.59 4.18
N LYS A 34 -17.07 -6.57 3.05
CA LYS A 34 -15.93 -7.47 2.81
C LYS A 34 -14.64 -6.98 3.45
N ILE A 35 -14.60 -5.73 3.92
CA ILE A 35 -13.44 -5.13 4.56
C ILE A 35 -13.34 -5.62 6.01
N ASN A 36 -12.21 -6.23 6.37
CA ASN A 36 -11.89 -6.53 7.76
C ASN A 36 -11.35 -5.25 8.45
N PRO A 37 -12.02 -4.74 9.50
CA PRO A 37 -11.61 -3.51 10.18
C PRO A 37 -10.22 -3.59 10.84
N GLU A 38 -9.82 -4.75 11.34
CA GLU A 38 -8.51 -4.94 11.97
C GLU A 38 -7.39 -4.86 10.93
N ILE A 39 -7.59 -5.49 9.76
CA ILE A 39 -6.63 -5.41 8.64
C ILE A 39 -6.54 -3.96 8.11
N MET A 40 -7.67 -3.26 8.04
CA MET A 40 -7.70 -1.85 7.64
C MET A 40 -6.91 -0.97 8.61
N SER A 41 -7.12 -1.14 9.92
CA SER A 41 -6.40 -0.42 10.97
C SER A 41 -4.89 -0.70 10.92
N PHE A 42 -4.51 -1.97 10.79
CA PHE A 42 -3.11 -2.38 10.66
C PHE A 42 -2.44 -1.73 9.45
N ASN A 43 -3.05 -1.83 8.26
CA ASN A 43 -2.52 -1.21 7.05
C ASN A 43 -2.40 0.31 7.21
N THR A 44 -3.38 0.96 7.83
CA THR A 44 -3.34 2.40 8.13
C THR A 44 -2.12 2.76 8.98
N GLY A 45 -1.85 2.00 10.04
CA GLY A 45 -0.66 2.18 10.88
C GLY A 45 0.66 1.98 10.11
N VAL A 46 0.73 0.96 9.26
CA VAL A 46 1.92 0.71 8.40
C VAL A 46 2.18 1.89 7.46
N TYR A 47 1.15 2.39 6.77
CA TYR A 47 1.29 3.54 5.87
C TYR A 47 1.67 4.81 6.63
N ALA A 48 1.03 5.08 7.77
CA ALA A 48 1.33 6.26 8.60
C ALA A 48 2.79 6.23 9.07
N MET A 49 3.26 5.10 9.60
CA MET A 49 4.65 4.93 10.02
C MET A 49 5.62 5.07 8.85
N PHE A 50 5.33 4.43 7.70
CA PHE A 50 6.18 4.49 6.52
C PHE A 50 6.33 5.93 6.02
N PHE A 51 5.23 6.67 5.91
CA PHE A 51 5.29 8.06 5.46
C PHE A 51 5.98 8.98 6.46
N TYR A 52 5.72 8.80 7.76
CA TYR A 52 6.42 9.56 8.79
C TYR A 52 7.93 9.34 8.71
N LEU A 53 8.39 8.09 8.72
CA LEU A 53 9.82 7.78 8.60
C LEU A 53 10.38 8.28 7.27
N GLY A 54 9.62 8.15 6.18
CA GLY A 54 9.97 8.64 4.84
C GLY A 54 10.18 10.15 4.79
N ALA A 55 9.39 10.92 5.53
CA ALA A 55 9.46 12.38 5.60
C ALA A 55 10.56 12.89 6.54
N GLU A 56 10.83 12.17 7.64
CA GLU A 56 11.75 12.62 8.69
C GLU A 56 13.21 12.14 8.51
N ASN A 57 13.48 11.26 7.55
CA ASN A 57 14.82 10.75 7.31
C ASN A 57 15.64 11.65 6.34
N ASN A 58 16.97 11.59 6.46
CA ASN A 58 17.91 12.33 5.60
C ASN A 58 18.51 11.47 4.46
N ILE A 59 17.86 10.36 4.08
CA ILE A 59 18.36 9.45 3.05
C ILE A 59 18.05 10.03 1.66
N ASN A 60 19.07 10.08 0.80
CA ASN A 60 18.87 10.35 -0.61
C ASN A 60 18.59 9.04 -1.37
N PHE A 61 17.32 8.69 -1.52
CA PHE A 61 16.91 7.43 -2.18
C PHE A 61 17.20 7.34 -3.68
N ARG A 62 17.82 8.38 -4.28
CA ARG A 62 18.26 8.37 -5.68
C ARG A 62 19.76 8.12 -5.84
N LYS A 63 20.49 7.90 -4.75
CA LYS A 63 21.94 7.70 -4.73
C LYS A 63 22.31 6.39 -4.03
#